data_AF-A0AAE1I6P9-F1
#
_entry.id   AF-A0AAE1I6P9-F1
#
_cell.length_a   1.000
_cell.length_b   1.000
_cell.length_c   1.000
_cell.angle_alpha   90.00
_cell.angle_beta   90.00
_cell.angle_gamma   90.00
#
_symmetry.space_group_name_H-M   'P 1'
#
loop_
_entity.id
_entity.type
_entity.pdbx_description
1 polymer ?
#
loop_
_entity_poly.entity_id
_entity_poly.type
_entity_poly.pdbx_seq_one_letter_code
_entity_poly.pdbx_strand_id
1 'polypeptide(L)'
;MAATPEANSVHVEYIRSDVYNKAKPDSDDPFRHSAAVNSHNHHHLHPWGKHIIAGSKDFDVLYSHANNKYMYHLWYVDELEPFMATKLLKIQPLSAELVNDLQSCVTTVLETGIDAALRSYEGRKLVVSFQAILDDATKDFSGPIFVRLGATSAKDSFANGAPTAKPSPLPPNSDLVLRRLLSSGRVTGRLLALADRVWADDPGEALIVQQWSPDVEIRREIRVFCFAGRVTAISQDVWWEKSGWRDRYSDGFVQAITNLWDAVKGFLPFDTCTMDVLMTPPGDQQPWTAKIIEFNGFGAHLNTGSDLFHWVSDNDILQGKSLGVVVRFVDDWDDDDATTAVGDSLATTSESTLGDGEEPDWAVLERELQAKYSDKNKDEKRMKIEQVGLPLNGRWCSAY
;
A
#
# COMPACT_ATOMS: atom_id res chain seq x y z
N MET A 1 -37.48 -27.19 -7.00
CA MET A 1 -36.72 -25.94 -7.07
C MET A 1 -35.98 -25.81 -5.75
N ALA A 2 -34.67 -26.02 -5.75
CA ALA A 2 -33.87 -25.80 -4.54
C ALA A 2 -33.88 -24.28 -4.27
N ALA A 3 -34.27 -23.88 -3.07
CA ALA A 3 -34.15 -22.48 -2.65
C ALA A 3 -32.67 -22.09 -2.80
N THR A 4 -32.41 -21.08 -3.64
CA THR A 4 -31.10 -20.48 -3.77
C THR A 4 -30.68 -20.02 -2.37
N PRO A 5 -29.53 -20.48 -1.83
CA PRO A 5 -29.09 -20.05 -0.50
C PRO A 5 -29.04 -18.52 -0.44
N GLU A 6 -29.55 -17.94 0.64
CA GLU A 6 -29.61 -16.49 0.86
C GLU A 6 -28.19 -15.90 0.76
N ALA A 7 -27.83 -15.42 -0.43
CA ALA A 7 -26.47 -15.01 -0.79
C ALA A 7 -26.02 -13.69 -0.13
N ASN A 8 -26.80 -13.15 0.82
CA ASN A 8 -26.64 -11.79 1.35
C ASN A 8 -26.40 -11.75 2.87
N SER A 9 -25.97 -12.86 3.50
CA SER A 9 -25.63 -12.79 4.93
C SER A 9 -24.41 -11.88 5.15
N VAL A 10 -24.48 -11.00 6.15
CA VAL A 10 -23.37 -10.16 6.58
C VAL A 10 -23.01 -10.52 8.01
N HIS A 11 -21.75 -10.84 8.25
CA HIS A 11 -21.23 -11.23 9.55
C HIS A 11 -20.22 -10.17 10.01
N VAL A 12 -20.55 -9.42 11.05
CA VAL A 12 -19.67 -8.37 11.60
C VAL A 12 -18.94 -8.91 12.82
N GLU A 13 -17.62 -8.77 12.82
CA GLU A 13 -16.69 -9.16 13.87
C GLU A 13 -15.91 -7.95 14.36
N TYR A 14 -15.69 -7.88 15.68
CA TYR A 14 -14.90 -6.84 16.32
C TYR A 14 -13.64 -7.47 16.91
N ILE A 15 -12.48 -6.94 16.52
CA ILE A 15 -11.18 -7.44 16.94
C ILE A 15 -10.58 -6.43 17.92
N ARG A 16 -10.15 -6.90 19.10
CA ARG A 16 -9.48 -6.03 20.08
C ARG A 16 -8.11 -5.58 19.56
N SER A 17 -7.73 -4.35 19.85
CA SER A 17 -6.42 -3.78 19.46
C SER A 17 -5.26 -4.46 20.18
N ASP A 18 -5.49 -5.05 21.36
CA ASP A 18 -4.47 -5.79 22.11
C ASP A 18 -4.06 -7.13 21.47
N VAL A 19 -4.83 -7.64 20.50
CA VAL A 19 -4.45 -8.77 19.65
C VAL A 19 -3.23 -8.41 18.77
N TYR A 20 -2.98 -7.11 18.57
CA TYR A 20 -1.88 -6.59 17.75
C TYR A 20 -0.63 -6.21 18.53
N ASN A 21 -0.53 -6.60 19.80
CA ASN A 21 0.68 -6.34 20.60
C ASN A 21 1.92 -6.89 19.89
N LYS A 22 2.83 -5.98 19.49
CA LYS A 22 4.10 -6.28 18.84
C LYS A 22 4.84 -7.36 19.64
N ALA A 23 5.25 -8.44 18.97
CA ALA A 23 6.03 -9.50 19.60
C ALA A 23 7.30 -8.89 20.22
N LYS A 24 7.56 -9.19 21.50
CA LYS A 24 8.82 -8.84 22.17
C LYS A 24 9.76 -10.05 22.13
N PRO A 25 11.07 -9.86 21.91
CA PRO A 25 11.81 -8.58 21.88
C PRO A 25 11.78 -7.86 20.51
N ASP A 26 11.98 -6.53 20.52
CA ASP A 26 12.07 -5.65 19.32
C ASP A 26 13.14 -6.07 18.28
N SER A 27 13.98 -7.04 18.61
CA SER A 27 15.01 -7.59 17.72
C SER A 27 14.48 -8.62 16.73
N ASP A 28 13.32 -9.23 17.01
CA ASP A 28 12.63 -10.03 16.01
C ASP A 28 11.91 -9.10 15.04
N ASP A 29 11.96 -9.45 13.74
CA ASP A 29 11.28 -8.71 12.68
C ASP A 29 9.87 -8.33 13.18
N PRO A 30 9.58 -7.03 13.32
CA PRO A 30 8.33 -6.58 13.91
C PRO A 30 7.12 -7.05 13.11
N PHE A 31 7.30 -7.62 11.91
CA PHE A 31 6.30 -8.25 11.05
C PHE A 31 6.45 -9.77 10.89
N ARG A 32 7.44 -10.42 11.53
CA ARG A 32 7.43 -11.87 11.79
C ARG A 32 6.36 -12.16 12.85
N HIS A 33 5.12 -11.99 12.44
CA HIS A 33 4.00 -12.09 13.34
C HIS A 33 3.61 -13.55 13.53
N SER A 34 3.75 -14.00 14.77
CA SER A 34 2.82 -14.93 15.41
C SER A 34 1.44 -14.29 15.69
N ALA A 35 1.16 -13.10 15.16
CA ALA A 35 -0.13 -12.43 15.30
C ALA A 35 -1.19 -13.16 14.49
N ALA A 36 -2.39 -13.29 15.05
CA ALA A 36 -3.52 -13.98 14.44
C ALA A 36 -4.09 -13.27 13.19
N VAL A 37 -3.47 -12.17 12.77
CA VAL A 37 -4.00 -11.11 11.90
C VAL A 37 -2.84 -10.42 11.19
N ASN A 38 -3.12 -9.79 10.05
CA ASN A 38 -2.19 -9.03 9.23
C ASN A 38 -0.94 -9.78 8.71
N SER A 39 -1.15 -10.95 8.13
CA SER A 39 -0.08 -11.71 7.46
C SER A 39 0.42 -10.99 6.20
N HIS A 40 1.73 -10.79 6.10
CA HIS A 40 2.41 -10.23 4.94
C HIS A 40 3.49 -11.18 4.43
N ASN A 41 3.81 -11.11 3.14
CA ASN A 41 5.05 -11.62 2.56
C ASN A 41 5.34 -13.10 2.82
N HIS A 42 4.31 -13.94 2.87
CA HIS A 42 4.49 -15.39 2.93
C HIS A 42 4.65 -15.97 1.52
N HIS A 43 5.75 -15.62 0.85
CA HIS A 43 6.03 -16.09 -0.52
C HIS A 43 6.04 -17.62 -0.62
N HIS A 44 6.45 -18.32 0.44
CA HIS A 44 6.39 -19.79 0.54
C HIS A 44 4.98 -20.38 0.52
N LEU A 45 3.94 -19.55 0.67
CA LEU A 45 2.52 -19.94 0.57
C LEU A 45 1.93 -19.66 -0.82
N HIS A 46 2.77 -19.46 -1.84
CA HIS A 46 2.31 -19.27 -3.20
C HIS A 46 1.48 -20.47 -3.70
N PRO A 47 0.50 -20.24 -4.59
CA PRO A 47 -0.39 -21.31 -5.08
C PRO A 47 0.26 -22.23 -6.12
N TRP A 48 1.48 -21.94 -6.59
CA TRP A 48 2.11 -22.65 -7.71
C TRP A 48 2.73 -24.02 -7.38
N GLY A 49 2.44 -24.55 -6.18
CA GLY A 49 2.86 -25.88 -5.74
C GLY A 49 4.27 -25.92 -5.16
N LYS A 50 4.52 -26.89 -4.27
CA LYS A 50 5.73 -26.96 -3.43
C LYS A 50 7.07 -27.14 -4.18
N HIS A 51 7.03 -27.38 -5.49
CA HIS A 51 8.22 -27.55 -6.32
C HIS A 51 8.78 -26.21 -6.82
N ILE A 52 7.94 -25.16 -6.82
CA ILE A 52 8.39 -23.80 -7.04
C ILE A 52 8.97 -23.29 -5.72
N ILE A 53 10.22 -22.82 -5.75
CA ILE A 53 10.92 -22.33 -4.56
C ILE A 53 10.84 -20.80 -4.58
N ALA A 54 10.39 -20.17 -3.49
CA ALA A 54 10.31 -18.72 -3.40
C ALA A 54 11.67 -18.06 -3.70
N GLY A 55 11.67 -17.11 -4.65
CA GLY A 55 12.84 -16.43 -5.22
C GLY A 55 13.76 -17.29 -6.09
N SER A 56 13.25 -18.44 -6.56
CA SER A 56 13.80 -19.06 -7.77
C SER A 56 13.34 -18.29 -9.01
N LYS A 57 14.04 -18.46 -10.13
CA LYS A 57 13.65 -17.86 -11.42
C LYS A 57 12.22 -18.22 -11.83
N ASP A 58 11.80 -19.47 -11.59
CA ASP A 58 10.43 -19.91 -11.92
C ASP A 58 9.39 -19.20 -11.05
N PHE A 59 9.69 -18.99 -9.76
CA PHE A 59 8.86 -18.19 -8.87
C PHE A 59 8.76 -16.75 -9.37
N ASP A 60 9.88 -16.12 -9.74
CA ASP A 60 9.91 -14.71 -10.17
C ASP A 60 9.08 -14.48 -11.45
N VAL A 61 9.11 -15.43 -12.39
CA VAL A 61 8.27 -15.39 -13.60
C VAL A 61 6.79 -15.47 -13.23
N LEU A 62 6.40 -16.43 -12.38
CA LEU A 62 5.00 -16.59 -11.97
C LEU A 62 4.51 -15.42 -11.12
N TYR A 63 5.36 -14.91 -10.23
CA TYR A 63 5.11 -13.77 -9.38
C TYR A 63 4.88 -12.50 -10.20
N SER A 64 5.78 -12.20 -11.13
CA SER A 64 5.63 -11.02 -11.99
C SER A 64 4.36 -11.11 -12.82
N HIS A 65 4.08 -12.25 -13.46
CA HIS A 65 2.83 -12.42 -14.20
C HIS A 65 1.58 -12.21 -13.33
N ALA A 66 1.59 -12.72 -12.09
CA ALA A 66 0.48 -12.53 -11.16
C ALA A 66 0.36 -11.08 -10.66
N ASN A 67 1.48 -10.40 -10.42
CA ASN A 67 1.53 -9.07 -9.83
C ASN A 67 1.31 -7.93 -10.84
N ASN A 68 1.83 -8.08 -12.07
CA ASN A 68 1.87 -7.02 -13.08
C ASN A 68 0.48 -6.50 -13.44
N LYS A 69 -0.55 -7.35 -13.45
CA LYS A 69 -1.93 -6.94 -13.75
C LYS A 69 -2.52 -5.93 -12.74
N TYR A 70 -1.93 -5.78 -11.56
CA TYR A 70 -2.37 -4.82 -10.54
C TYR A 70 -1.65 -3.47 -10.62
N MET A 71 -0.77 -3.29 -11.60
CA MET A 71 -0.10 -2.00 -11.82
C MET A 71 -1.09 -0.97 -12.33
N TYR A 72 -1.09 0.23 -11.73
CA TYR A 72 -2.09 1.27 -11.96
C TYR A 72 -2.33 1.55 -13.45
N HIS A 73 -1.27 1.70 -14.23
CA HIS A 73 -1.35 2.01 -15.66
C HIS A 73 -1.78 0.84 -16.56
N LEU A 74 -1.95 -0.36 -16.01
CA LEU A 74 -2.43 -1.53 -16.74
C LEU A 74 -3.92 -1.80 -16.49
N TRP A 75 -4.44 -1.49 -15.31
CA TRP A 75 -5.87 -1.69 -15.02
C TRP A 75 -6.71 -0.43 -15.14
N TYR A 76 -6.11 0.76 -15.02
CA TYR A 76 -6.88 2.00 -15.09
C TYR A 76 -7.41 2.23 -16.51
N VAL A 77 -8.71 2.52 -16.61
CA VAL A 77 -9.42 2.96 -17.82
C VAL A 77 -10.34 4.12 -17.47
N ASP A 78 -10.69 4.96 -18.44
CA ASP A 78 -11.47 6.19 -18.22
C ASP A 78 -12.87 5.89 -17.62
N GLU A 79 -13.45 4.74 -17.94
CA GLU A 79 -14.73 4.27 -17.39
C GLU A 79 -14.70 4.11 -15.86
N LEU A 80 -13.52 3.98 -15.25
CA LEU A 80 -13.37 3.91 -13.80
C LEU A 80 -13.43 5.29 -13.13
N GLU A 81 -13.20 6.40 -13.85
CA GLU A 81 -13.09 7.75 -13.26
C GLU A 81 -14.24 8.11 -12.30
N PRO A 82 -15.53 7.85 -12.62
CA PRO A 82 -16.64 8.19 -11.72
C PRO A 82 -16.62 7.43 -10.38
N PHE A 83 -15.92 6.30 -10.34
CA PHE A 83 -15.83 5.41 -9.18
C PHE A 83 -14.57 5.65 -8.34
N MET A 84 -13.61 6.42 -8.84
CA MET A 84 -12.36 6.70 -8.14
C MET A 84 -12.54 7.74 -7.02
N ALA A 85 -11.83 7.55 -5.92
CA ALA A 85 -11.76 8.47 -4.78
C ALA A 85 -10.88 9.70 -5.07
N THR A 86 -10.03 9.61 -6.08
CA THR A 86 -9.13 10.66 -6.53
C THR A 86 -9.30 10.90 -8.02
N LYS A 87 -9.01 12.12 -8.46
CA LYS A 87 -9.02 12.45 -9.89
C LYS A 87 -7.64 12.21 -10.49
N LEU A 88 -7.58 11.40 -11.55
CA LEU A 88 -6.36 11.21 -12.32
C LEU A 88 -6.05 12.47 -13.14
N LEU A 89 -4.78 12.88 -13.14
CA LEU A 89 -4.28 13.96 -14.00
C LEU A 89 -3.49 13.41 -15.17
N LYS A 90 -2.60 12.46 -14.91
CA LYS A 90 -1.73 11.88 -15.94
C LYS A 90 -1.24 10.49 -15.55
N ILE A 91 -1.18 9.61 -16.54
CA ILE A 91 -0.35 8.39 -16.53
C ILE A 91 0.76 8.62 -17.55
N GLN A 92 2.01 8.64 -17.10
CA GLN A 92 3.17 8.82 -17.96
C GLN A 92 4.07 7.60 -17.88
N PRO A 93 4.05 6.70 -18.89
CA PRO A 93 5.03 5.62 -19.01
C PRO A 93 6.45 6.19 -18.96
N LEU A 94 7.30 5.57 -18.14
CA LEU A 94 8.70 5.92 -18.01
C LEU A 94 9.50 5.27 -19.14
N SER A 95 10.30 6.06 -19.84
CA SER A 95 11.21 5.52 -20.86
C SER A 95 12.32 4.71 -20.21
N ALA A 96 12.92 3.78 -20.96
CA ALA A 96 14.08 3.03 -20.49
C ALA A 96 15.23 3.94 -20.06
N GLU A 97 15.40 5.10 -20.73
CA GLU A 97 16.38 6.11 -20.37
C GLU A 97 16.10 6.72 -18.98
N LEU A 98 14.85 7.11 -18.70
CA LEU A 98 14.47 7.65 -17.39
C LEU A 98 14.61 6.61 -16.28
N VAL A 99 14.29 5.34 -16.56
CA VAL A 99 14.47 4.24 -15.61
C VAL A 99 15.96 4.06 -15.27
N ASN A 100 16.84 4.11 -16.27
CA ASN A 100 18.30 4.01 -16.05
C ASN A 100 18.85 5.22 -15.27
N ASP A 101 18.35 6.42 -15.54
CA ASP A 101 18.73 7.63 -14.79
C ASP A 101 18.25 7.52 -13.32
N LEU A 102 17.02 7.04 -13.09
CA LEU A 102 16.47 6.78 -11.75
C LEU A 102 17.31 5.75 -10.99
N GLN A 103 17.68 4.65 -11.66
CA GLN A 103 18.57 3.63 -11.09
C GLN A 103 19.91 4.23 -10.65
N SER A 104 20.55 5.00 -11.54
CA SER A 104 21.84 5.63 -11.25
C SER A 104 21.74 6.60 -10.06
N CYS A 105 20.63 7.32 -9.96
CA CYS A 105 20.32 8.15 -8.80
C CYS A 105 20.12 7.32 -7.53
N VAL A 106 19.36 6.23 -7.58
CA VAL A 106 19.18 5.31 -6.44
C VAL A 106 20.53 4.79 -5.94
N THR A 107 21.41 4.34 -6.82
CA THR A 107 22.77 3.92 -6.42
C THR A 107 23.50 5.06 -5.71
N THR A 108 23.43 6.28 -6.25
CA THR A 108 24.06 7.45 -5.63
C THR A 108 23.44 7.81 -4.27
N VAL A 109 22.12 7.67 -4.11
CA VAL A 109 21.39 7.87 -2.84
C VAL A 109 21.94 6.91 -1.79
N LEU A 110 22.07 5.63 -2.14
CA LEU A 110 22.54 4.58 -1.23
C LEU A 110 24.01 4.77 -0.82
N GLU A 111 24.83 5.32 -1.72
CA GLU A 111 26.27 5.53 -1.46
C GLU A 111 26.56 6.85 -0.74
N THR A 112 25.90 7.93 -1.13
CA THR A 112 26.31 9.32 -0.82
C THR A 112 25.17 10.24 -0.40
N GLY A 113 23.93 9.75 -0.46
CA GLY A 113 22.75 10.52 -0.08
C GLY A 113 21.97 11.16 -1.23
N ILE A 114 20.74 11.54 -0.91
CA ILE A 114 19.73 12.08 -1.82
C ILE A 114 20.14 13.43 -2.39
N ASP A 115 20.76 14.28 -1.57
CA ASP A 115 21.26 15.58 -2.01
C ASP A 115 22.41 15.45 -3.01
N ALA A 116 23.30 14.48 -2.79
CA ALA A 116 24.37 14.18 -3.72
C ALA A 116 23.81 13.60 -5.03
N ALA A 117 22.85 12.68 -4.94
CA ALA A 117 22.17 12.09 -6.09
C ALA A 117 21.46 13.13 -6.95
N LEU A 118 20.67 14.04 -6.35
CA LEU A 118 19.97 15.08 -7.10
C LEU A 118 20.93 16.14 -7.69
N ARG A 119 22.12 16.30 -7.12
CA ARG A 119 23.21 17.09 -7.69
C ARG A 119 24.07 16.33 -8.71
N SER A 120 23.84 15.04 -8.95
CA SER A 120 24.54 14.30 -10.01
C SER A 120 24.09 14.77 -11.39
N TYR A 121 24.73 14.28 -12.45
CA TYR A 121 24.30 14.57 -13.82
C TYR A 121 22.91 13.98 -14.09
N GLU A 122 22.72 12.72 -13.72
CA GLU A 122 21.48 11.97 -13.84
C GLU A 122 20.37 12.59 -12.99
N GLY A 123 20.67 13.00 -11.76
CA GLY A 123 19.70 13.64 -10.86
C GLY A 123 19.14 14.94 -11.44
N ARG A 124 20.02 15.81 -11.96
CA ARG A 124 19.58 17.05 -12.65
C ARG A 124 18.73 16.77 -13.87
N LYS A 125 19.09 15.74 -14.66
CA LYS A 125 18.33 15.33 -15.84
C LYS A 125 16.94 14.81 -15.46
N LEU A 126 16.84 14.03 -14.39
CA LEU A 126 15.56 13.57 -13.84
C LEU A 126 14.69 14.73 -13.37
N VAL A 127 15.25 15.70 -12.64
CA VAL A 127 14.51 16.89 -12.18
C VAL A 127 13.86 17.60 -13.36
N VAL A 128 14.63 17.88 -14.42
CA VAL A 128 14.09 18.52 -15.64
C VAL A 128 13.00 17.67 -16.31
N SER A 129 13.25 16.36 -16.44
CA SER A 129 12.32 15.46 -17.11
C SER A 129 11.01 15.29 -16.35
N PHE A 130 11.09 15.11 -15.03
CA PHE A 130 9.92 15.03 -14.15
C PHE A 130 9.18 16.35 -14.11
N GLN A 131 9.87 17.50 -14.12
CA GLN A 131 9.19 18.79 -14.16
C GLN A 131 8.36 18.94 -15.44
N ALA A 132 8.90 18.55 -16.60
CA ALA A 132 8.15 18.59 -17.85
C ALA A 132 6.89 17.69 -17.82
N ILE A 133 6.98 16.51 -17.18
CA ILE A 133 5.83 15.61 -16.99
C ILE A 133 4.79 16.26 -16.07
N LEU A 134 5.23 16.87 -14.97
CA LEU A 134 4.35 17.54 -14.02
C LEU A 134 3.68 18.76 -14.67
N ASP A 135 4.43 19.60 -15.39
CA ASP A 135 3.90 20.78 -16.08
C ASP A 135 2.80 20.40 -17.09
N ASP A 136 2.98 19.31 -17.86
CA ASP A 136 1.93 18.79 -18.74
C ASP A 136 0.72 18.24 -17.96
N ALA A 137 0.97 17.46 -16.90
CA ALA A 137 -0.08 16.88 -16.07
C ALA A 137 -0.93 17.94 -15.33
N THR A 138 -0.31 19.07 -14.96
CA THR A 138 -0.93 20.11 -14.13
C THR A 138 -1.21 21.41 -14.89
N LYS A 139 -1.14 21.40 -16.23
CA LYS A 139 -1.38 22.61 -17.05
C LYS A 139 -2.72 23.31 -16.77
N ASP A 140 -3.75 22.52 -16.41
CA ASP A 140 -5.11 22.98 -16.10
C ASP A 140 -5.45 22.82 -14.60
N PHE A 141 -4.45 22.61 -13.74
CA PHE A 141 -4.64 22.33 -12.31
C PHE A 141 -3.53 22.94 -11.46
N SER A 142 -3.86 23.83 -10.53
CA SER A 142 -2.88 24.51 -9.66
C SER A 142 -2.86 24.00 -8.21
N GLY A 143 -3.54 22.89 -7.92
CA GLY A 143 -3.67 22.36 -6.57
C GLY A 143 -2.55 21.38 -6.17
N PRO A 144 -2.60 20.86 -4.93
CA PRO A 144 -1.70 19.80 -4.50
C PRO A 144 -1.95 18.51 -5.27
N ILE A 145 -0.89 17.71 -5.42
CA ILE A 145 -0.88 16.43 -6.13
C ILE A 145 -0.50 15.28 -5.21
N PHE A 146 -0.91 14.09 -5.62
CA PHE A 146 -0.39 12.81 -5.17
C PHE A 146 0.38 12.15 -6.33
N VAL A 147 1.52 11.54 -6.03
CA VAL A 147 2.37 10.88 -7.03
C VAL A 147 2.72 9.48 -6.56
N ARG A 148 2.60 8.51 -7.47
CA ARG A 148 3.03 7.12 -7.27
C ARG A 148 3.66 6.55 -8.54
N LEU A 149 4.30 5.39 -8.39
CA LEU A 149 4.55 4.51 -9.53
C LEU A 149 3.34 3.60 -9.76
N GLY A 150 3.29 2.97 -10.92
CA GLY A 150 2.25 2.00 -11.29
C GLY A 150 2.15 0.87 -10.27
N ALA A 151 3.27 0.29 -9.86
CA ALA A 151 3.29 -0.81 -8.90
C ALA A 151 3.18 -0.37 -7.43
N THR A 152 3.68 0.82 -7.06
CA THR A 152 3.85 1.20 -5.65
C THR A 152 3.66 2.69 -5.41
N SER A 153 2.96 3.03 -4.32
CA SER A 153 2.99 4.38 -3.73
C SER A 153 4.15 4.55 -2.75
N ALA A 154 4.66 5.78 -2.62
CA ALA A 154 5.69 6.16 -1.64
C ALA A 154 5.12 6.44 -0.24
N LYS A 155 4.18 5.61 0.24
CA LYS A 155 3.53 5.76 1.58
C LYS A 155 4.54 5.67 2.74
N ASP A 156 5.70 5.06 2.49
CA ASP A 156 6.81 4.88 3.43
C ASP A 156 7.92 5.92 3.31
N SER A 157 7.78 6.87 2.40
CA SER A 157 8.69 8.02 2.36
C SER A 157 8.37 8.99 3.50
N PHE A 158 9.38 9.53 4.17
CA PHE A 158 9.28 10.64 5.13
C PHE A 158 8.20 10.51 6.22
N ALA A 159 8.48 9.74 7.28
CA ALA A 159 7.81 9.97 8.54
C ALA A 159 8.74 9.69 9.73
N ASN A 160 8.94 10.70 10.58
CA ASN A 160 9.31 10.51 11.97
C ASN A 160 8.23 9.68 12.68
N GLY A 161 8.64 8.69 13.48
CA GLY A 161 7.84 8.14 14.58
C GLY A 161 6.62 7.26 14.24
N ALA A 162 6.15 7.19 13.00
CA ALA A 162 5.14 6.20 12.58
C ALA A 162 5.08 6.07 11.06
N PRO A 163 4.75 4.90 10.53
CA PRO A 163 4.20 4.78 9.18
C PRO A 163 3.08 5.79 8.91
N THR A 164 3.31 6.80 8.07
CA THR A 164 2.18 7.61 7.60
C THR A 164 1.52 6.87 6.44
N ALA A 165 0.44 6.13 6.69
CA ALA A 165 -0.25 5.42 5.60
C ALA A 165 -0.87 6.36 4.54
N LYS A 166 -0.86 7.68 4.81
CA LYS A 166 -1.26 8.75 3.91
C LYS A 166 -0.09 9.76 3.74
N PRO A 167 0.61 9.78 2.60
CA PRO A 167 1.73 10.70 2.40
C PRO A 167 1.21 12.13 2.22
N SER A 168 1.91 13.12 2.76
CA SER A 168 1.49 14.53 2.71
C SER A 168 1.29 15.05 1.27
N PRO A 169 0.38 16.03 1.04
CA PRO A 169 0.22 16.65 -0.28
C PRO A 169 1.54 17.22 -0.81
N LEU A 170 1.74 17.14 -2.12
CA LEU A 170 2.90 17.76 -2.79
C LEU A 170 2.46 18.92 -3.68
N PRO A 171 3.22 20.02 -3.77
CA PRO A 171 3.12 20.89 -4.94
C PRO A 171 3.65 20.15 -6.19
N PRO A 172 3.30 20.58 -7.42
CA PRO A 172 3.86 20.03 -8.66
C PRO A 172 5.32 20.45 -8.88
N ASN A 173 6.19 19.97 -7.98
CA ASN A 173 7.61 20.25 -7.94
C ASN A 173 8.39 18.94 -8.04
N SER A 174 9.16 18.81 -9.13
CA SER A 174 9.94 17.61 -9.44
C SER A 174 10.99 17.25 -8.39
N ASP A 175 11.66 18.23 -7.77
CA ASP A 175 12.66 17.97 -6.72
C ASP A 175 12.02 17.28 -5.51
N LEU A 176 10.89 17.82 -5.01
CA LEU A 176 10.16 17.22 -3.90
C LEU A 176 9.57 15.84 -4.25
N VAL A 177 9.04 15.68 -5.46
CA VAL A 177 8.53 14.38 -5.95
C VAL A 177 9.65 13.35 -6.02
N LEU A 178 10.80 13.70 -6.60
CA LEU A 178 11.94 12.78 -6.70
C LEU A 178 12.48 12.44 -5.32
N ARG A 179 12.56 13.41 -4.40
CA ARG A 179 12.96 13.13 -3.01
C ARG A 179 12.02 12.11 -2.36
N ARG A 180 10.71 12.23 -2.58
CA ARG A 180 9.68 11.27 -2.13
C ARG A 180 9.88 9.88 -2.69
N LEU A 181 10.09 9.78 -4.00
CA LEU A 181 10.30 8.49 -4.65
C LEU A 181 11.61 7.83 -4.20
N LEU A 182 12.70 8.60 -4.12
CA LEU A 182 14.04 8.08 -3.78
C LEU A 182 14.25 7.78 -2.30
N SER A 183 13.37 8.25 -1.41
CA SER A 183 13.41 7.91 0.03
C SER A 183 12.45 6.77 0.41
N SER A 184 11.53 6.40 -0.49
CA SER A 184 10.66 5.23 -0.28
C SER A 184 11.43 3.94 -0.57
N GLY A 185 11.47 3.04 0.41
CA GLY A 185 11.99 1.68 0.26
C GLY A 185 11.17 0.86 -0.73
N ARG A 186 9.83 1.04 -0.78
CA ARG A 186 8.96 0.39 -1.79
C ARG A 186 9.34 0.81 -3.20
N VAL A 187 9.46 2.11 -3.43
CA VAL A 187 9.78 2.66 -4.76
C VAL A 187 11.21 2.32 -5.16
N THR A 188 12.18 2.54 -4.27
CA THR A 188 13.57 2.13 -4.48
C THR A 188 13.65 0.64 -4.81
N GLY A 189 12.87 -0.15 -4.08
CA GLY A 189 12.72 -1.57 -4.30
C GLY A 189 12.33 -1.91 -5.74
N ARG A 190 11.22 -1.32 -6.19
CA ARG A 190 10.69 -1.51 -7.54
C ARG A 190 11.69 -1.06 -8.62
N LEU A 191 12.34 0.08 -8.45
CA LEU A 191 13.29 0.63 -9.43
C LEU A 191 14.52 -0.25 -9.62
N LEU A 192 15.07 -0.82 -8.54
CA LEU A 192 16.18 -1.76 -8.64
C LEU A 192 15.75 -3.09 -9.28
N ALA A 193 14.56 -3.61 -8.96
CA ALA A 193 14.05 -4.84 -9.58
C ALA A 193 13.88 -4.69 -11.11
N LEU A 194 13.40 -3.52 -11.56
CA LEU A 194 13.32 -3.16 -12.98
C LEU A 194 14.69 -3.10 -13.65
N ALA A 195 15.64 -2.43 -13.00
CA ALA A 195 17.00 -2.26 -13.46
C ALA A 195 17.75 -3.60 -13.65
N ASP A 196 17.65 -4.47 -12.64
CA ASP A 196 18.30 -5.78 -12.65
C ASP A 196 17.56 -6.79 -13.54
N ARG A 197 16.44 -6.37 -14.16
CA ARG A 197 15.55 -7.21 -14.98
C ARG A 197 15.22 -8.51 -14.28
N VAL A 198 14.91 -8.40 -12.98
CA VAL A 198 14.52 -9.55 -12.15
C VAL A 198 13.35 -10.28 -12.80
N TRP A 199 12.46 -9.53 -13.45
CA TRP A 199 11.29 -10.03 -14.16
C TRP A 199 11.44 -9.80 -15.67
N ALA A 200 11.55 -10.89 -16.44
CA ALA A 200 11.80 -10.82 -17.88
C ALA A 200 10.64 -10.19 -18.68
N ASP A 201 9.40 -10.41 -18.22
CA ASP A 201 8.17 -9.95 -18.87
C ASP A 201 7.53 -8.77 -18.11
N ASP A 202 8.36 -7.92 -17.50
CA ASP A 202 7.89 -6.73 -16.81
C ASP A 202 7.31 -5.71 -17.81
N PRO A 203 6.10 -5.16 -17.57
CA PRO A 203 5.47 -4.19 -18.46
C PRO A 203 6.15 -2.81 -18.44
N GLY A 204 7.16 -2.61 -17.58
CA GLY A 204 7.78 -1.32 -17.32
C GLY A 204 7.06 -0.58 -16.22
N GLU A 205 7.27 0.73 -16.13
CA GLU A 205 6.72 1.55 -15.07
C GLU A 205 6.13 2.85 -15.61
N ALA A 206 5.24 3.46 -14.85
CA ALA A 206 4.67 4.77 -15.17
C ALA A 206 4.66 5.66 -13.94
N LEU A 207 4.86 6.96 -14.15
CA LEU A 207 4.55 7.99 -13.17
C LEU A 207 3.04 8.27 -13.22
N ILE A 208 2.37 8.06 -12.10
CA ILE A 208 0.95 8.34 -11.95
C ILE A 208 0.81 9.64 -11.15
N VAL A 209 0.17 10.64 -11.76
CA VAL A 209 -0.08 11.95 -11.15
C VAL A 209 -1.58 12.09 -10.94
N GLN A 210 -1.98 12.31 -9.69
CA GLN A 210 -3.38 12.43 -9.27
C GLN A 210 -3.57 13.75 -8.52
N GLN A 211 -4.79 14.30 -8.58
CA GLN A 211 -5.15 15.39 -7.68
C GLN A 211 -5.14 14.89 -6.25
N TRP A 212 -4.49 15.63 -5.36
CA TRP A 212 -4.55 15.34 -3.95
C TRP A 212 -5.99 15.55 -3.46
N SER A 213 -6.54 14.55 -2.79
CA SER A 213 -7.87 14.61 -2.19
C SER A 213 -7.75 14.69 -0.67
N PRO A 214 -8.21 15.78 -0.02
CA PRO A 214 -8.27 15.83 1.43
C PRO A 214 -9.24 14.78 2.00
N ASP A 215 -10.23 14.38 1.20
CA ASP A 215 -11.29 13.45 1.59
C ASP A 215 -10.81 12.00 1.77
N VAL A 216 -9.67 11.64 1.17
CA VAL A 216 -9.06 10.31 1.35
C VAL A 216 -8.43 10.25 2.75
N GLU A 217 -9.25 10.10 3.78
CA GLU A 217 -8.82 10.03 5.17
C GLU A 217 -8.59 8.58 5.56
N ILE A 218 -7.44 8.30 6.17
CA ILE A 218 -7.02 6.93 6.54
C ILE A 218 -8.05 6.21 7.42
N ARG A 219 -8.72 6.93 8.34
CA ARG A 219 -9.77 6.37 9.21
C ARG A 219 -11.04 5.95 8.46
N ARG A 220 -11.19 6.38 7.20
CA ARG A 220 -12.29 6.05 6.29
C ARG A 220 -11.86 5.06 5.19
N GLU A 221 -10.61 4.64 5.18
CA GLU A 221 -10.06 3.65 4.26
C GLU A 221 -10.41 2.24 4.74
N ILE A 222 -10.95 1.45 3.81
CA ILE A 222 -11.43 0.09 4.03
C ILE A 222 -10.80 -0.81 2.98
N ARG A 223 -10.20 -1.92 3.41
CA ARG A 223 -9.73 -2.98 2.52
C ARG A 223 -10.84 -3.99 2.26
N VAL A 224 -11.09 -4.25 0.99
CA VAL A 224 -12.12 -5.16 0.50
C VAL A 224 -11.44 -6.32 -0.21
N PHE A 225 -11.85 -7.54 0.11
CA PHE A 225 -11.32 -8.76 -0.50
C PHE A 225 -12.32 -9.23 -1.56
N CYS A 226 -11.88 -9.26 -2.81
CA CYS A 226 -12.66 -9.74 -3.95
C CYS A 226 -12.05 -11.06 -4.45
N PHE A 227 -12.86 -12.11 -4.53
CA PHE A 227 -12.40 -13.43 -5.00
C PHE A 227 -13.39 -14.04 -5.97
N ALA A 228 -12.91 -14.38 -7.18
CA ALA A 228 -13.74 -14.95 -8.24
C ALA A 228 -15.02 -14.13 -8.52
N GLY A 229 -14.87 -12.82 -8.66
CA GLY A 229 -15.92 -11.91 -9.12
C GLY A 229 -16.91 -11.43 -8.05
N ARG A 230 -16.65 -11.68 -6.77
CA ARG A 230 -17.49 -11.27 -5.63
C ARG A 230 -16.66 -10.71 -4.47
N VAL A 231 -17.28 -9.87 -3.66
CA VAL A 231 -16.75 -9.44 -2.36
C VAL A 231 -16.96 -10.56 -1.35
N THR A 232 -15.91 -10.93 -0.62
CA THR A 232 -15.94 -12.02 0.38
C THR A 232 -15.67 -11.52 1.80
N ALA A 233 -14.82 -10.50 1.94
CA ALA A 233 -14.47 -9.94 3.23
C ALA A 233 -14.17 -8.44 3.16
N ILE A 234 -14.32 -7.75 4.29
CA ILE A 234 -14.11 -6.31 4.43
C ILE A 234 -13.39 -6.05 5.76
N SER A 235 -12.33 -5.23 5.74
CA SER A 235 -11.54 -4.84 6.92
C SER A 235 -11.37 -3.33 6.94
N GLN A 236 -11.35 -2.69 8.12
CA GLN A 236 -10.70 -1.39 8.22
C GLN A 236 -9.20 -1.51 7.89
N ASP A 237 -8.64 -0.51 7.19
CA ASP A 237 -7.23 -0.51 6.81
C ASP A 237 -6.32 -0.10 7.99
N VAL A 238 -6.77 0.82 8.86
CA VAL A 238 -6.06 1.18 10.11
C VAL A 238 -6.25 0.08 11.15
N TRP A 239 -5.68 -1.09 10.93
CA TRP A 239 -5.93 -2.30 11.71
C TRP A 239 -5.38 -2.27 13.16
N TRP A 240 -4.58 -1.25 13.51
CA TRP A 240 -3.98 -1.11 14.83
C TRP A 240 -4.70 -0.12 15.76
N GLU A 241 -5.72 0.59 15.28
CA GLU A 241 -6.41 1.64 16.05
C GLU A 241 -7.94 1.53 15.97
N LYS A 242 -8.60 1.75 17.11
CA LYS A 242 -10.05 1.94 17.18
C LYS A 242 -10.47 3.18 16.40
N SER A 243 -11.24 2.98 15.33
CA SER A 243 -11.69 4.07 14.43
C SER A 243 -13.18 4.45 14.63
N GLY A 244 -13.82 3.95 15.69
CA GLY A 244 -15.23 4.23 16.00
C GLY A 244 -16.22 3.59 15.01
N TRP A 245 -15.82 2.53 14.30
CA TRP A 245 -16.66 1.89 13.29
C TRP A 245 -17.88 1.21 13.88
N ARG A 246 -17.87 0.79 15.16
CA ARG A 246 -19.07 0.25 15.82
C ARG A 246 -20.26 1.19 15.73
N ASP A 247 -20.03 2.48 16.02
CA ASP A 247 -21.11 3.48 16.06
C ASP A 247 -21.45 4.01 14.66
N ARG A 248 -20.48 3.98 13.74
CA ARG A 248 -20.67 4.45 12.36
C ARG A 248 -21.33 3.41 11.48
N TYR A 249 -20.95 2.14 11.65
CA TYR A 249 -21.44 1.04 10.82
C TYR A 249 -22.97 0.97 10.91
N SER A 250 -23.60 0.86 9.75
CA SER A 250 -25.05 0.85 9.62
C SER A 250 -25.48 0.16 8.32
N ASP A 251 -26.77 -0.07 8.18
CA ASP A 251 -27.35 -0.66 6.99
C ASP A 251 -26.92 0.08 5.71
N GLY A 252 -26.61 -0.70 4.68
CA GLY A 252 -26.14 -0.17 3.39
C GLY A 252 -24.62 -0.04 3.26
N PHE A 253 -23.83 -0.17 4.34
CA PHE A 253 -22.36 -0.12 4.26
C PHE A 253 -21.79 -1.19 3.30
N VAL A 254 -22.13 -2.46 3.51
CA VAL A 254 -21.71 -3.57 2.64
C VAL A 254 -22.36 -3.47 1.25
N GLN A 255 -23.59 -2.95 1.18
CA GLN A 255 -24.29 -2.76 -0.09
C GLN A 255 -23.58 -1.73 -0.98
N ALA A 256 -23.06 -0.64 -0.41
CA ALA A 256 -22.31 0.37 -1.14
C ALA A 256 -21.02 -0.22 -1.77
N ILE A 257 -20.30 -1.04 -1.00
CA ILE A 257 -19.06 -1.71 -1.47
C ILE A 257 -19.36 -2.76 -2.54
N THR A 258 -20.39 -3.58 -2.35
CA THR A 258 -20.77 -4.61 -3.33
C THR A 258 -21.32 -4.00 -4.62
N ASN A 259 -22.14 -2.94 -4.53
CA ASN A 259 -22.59 -2.18 -5.69
C ASN A 259 -21.42 -1.56 -6.47
N LEU A 260 -20.44 -0.99 -5.75
CA LEU A 260 -19.23 -0.46 -6.36
C LEU A 260 -18.50 -1.56 -7.14
N TRP A 261 -18.24 -2.71 -6.49
CA TRP A 261 -17.55 -3.83 -7.13
C TRP A 261 -18.29 -4.36 -8.37
N ASP A 262 -19.61 -4.55 -8.27
CA ASP A 262 -20.43 -5.02 -9.38
C ASP A 262 -20.44 -4.04 -10.56
N ALA A 263 -20.36 -2.74 -10.29
CA ALA A 263 -20.27 -1.72 -11.33
C ALA A 263 -18.92 -1.71 -12.05
N VAL A 264 -17.82 -2.04 -11.37
CA VAL A 264 -16.46 -1.86 -11.91
C VAL A 264 -15.78 -3.14 -12.39
N LYS A 265 -16.15 -4.32 -11.88
CA LYS A 265 -15.43 -5.57 -12.17
C LYS A 265 -15.38 -5.95 -13.65
N GLY A 266 -16.34 -5.48 -14.46
CA GLY A 266 -16.36 -5.69 -15.90
C GLY A 266 -15.30 -4.89 -16.68
N PHE A 267 -14.70 -3.87 -16.07
CA PHE A 267 -13.64 -3.05 -16.67
C PHE A 267 -12.23 -3.52 -16.30
N LEU A 268 -12.11 -4.48 -15.37
CA LEU A 268 -10.83 -4.90 -14.81
C LEU A 268 -10.30 -6.16 -15.51
N PRO A 269 -8.98 -6.31 -15.67
CA PRO A 269 -8.37 -7.52 -16.23
C PRO A 269 -8.30 -8.68 -15.22
N PHE A 270 -8.94 -8.55 -14.06
CA PHE A 270 -8.94 -9.51 -12.96
C PHE A 270 -10.29 -9.52 -12.24
N ASP A 271 -10.64 -10.66 -11.67
CA ASP A 271 -11.84 -10.86 -10.85
C ASP A 271 -11.52 -11.16 -9.37
N THR A 272 -10.23 -11.17 -9.06
CA THR A 272 -9.65 -11.56 -7.77
C THR A 272 -8.58 -10.56 -7.41
N CYS A 273 -8.79 -9.79 -6.34
CA CYS A 273 -7.94 -8.68 -5.89
C CYS A 273 -8.25 -8.30 -4.44
N THR A 274 -7.39 -7.52 -3.81
CA THR A 274 -7.87 -6.62 -2.76
C THR A 274 -8.13 -5.24 -3.37
N MET A 275 -9.11 -4.53 -2.83
CA MET A 275 -9.52 -3.22 -3.27
C MET A 275 -9.57 -2.31 -2.03
N ASP A 276 -8.78 -1.25 -2.04
CA ASP A 276 -8.83 -0.25 -0.98
C ASP A 276 -9.86 0.81 -1.40
N VAL A 277 -10.83 1.09 -0.52
CA VAL A 277 -11.95 2.01 -0.79
C VAL A 277 -12.07 3.09 0.26
N LEU A 278 -12.44 4.28 -0.19
CA LEU A 278 -12.86 5.38 0.66
C LEU A 278 -14.35 5.23 0.94
N MET A 279 -14.73 5.09 2.21
CA MET A 279 -16.12 5.07 2.65
C MET A 279 -16.56 6.45 3.13
N THR A 280 -17.66 6.96 2.55
CA THR A 280 -18.30 8.19 3.02
C THR A 280 -19.60 7.83 3.75
N PRO A 281 -19.75 8.22 5.02
CA PRO A 281 -20.95 7.92 5.80
C PRO A 281 -22.20 8.58 5.20
N PRO A 282 -23.38 8.01 5.49
CA PRO A 282 -24.63 8.60 5.05
C PRO A 282 -24.82 10.00 5.67
N GLY A 283 -25.39 10.92 4.90
CA GLY A 283 -25.92 12.18 5.39
C GLY A 283 -27.44 12.13 5.51
N ASP A 284 -28.07 13.24 5.92
CA ASP A 284 -29.53 13.33 6.15
C ASP A 284 -30.39 12.79 5.00
N GLN A 285 -29.87 12.81 3.76
CA GLN A 285 -30.57 12.31 2.57
C GLN A 285 -29.70 11.47 1.62
N GLN A 286 -28.50 11.06 2.03
CA GLN A 286 -27.58 10.31 1.16
C GLN A 286 -27.21 8.98 1.80
N PRO A 287 -27.25 7.85 1.07
CA PRO A 287 -26.79 6.57 1.57
C PRO A 287 -25.26 6.56 1.71
N TRP A 288 -24.73 5.47 2.26
CA TRP A 288 -23.31 5.16 2.14
C TRP A 288 -22.83 5.25 0.70
N THR A 289 -21.63 5.81 0.51
CA THR A 289 -20.93 5.76 -0.78
C THR A 289 -19.53 5.20 -0.61
N ALA A 290 -19.11 4.40 -1.59
CA ALA A 290 -17.79 3.80 -1.66
C ALA A 290 -17.10 4.30 -2.93
N LYS A 291 -15.81 4.62 -2.84
CA LYS A 291 -14.98 5.01 -3.99
C LYS A 291 -13.63 4.31 -3.96
N ILE A 292 -13.11 3.94 -5.12
CA ILE A 292 -11.86 3.18 -5.28
C ILE A 292 -10.66 4.08 -5.00
N ILE A 293 -9.76 3.64 -4.12
CA ILE A 293 -8.44 4.24 -3.90
C ILE A 293 -7.42 3.50 -4.77
N GLU A 294 -7.31 2.18 -4.59
CA GLU A 294 -6.39 1.32 -5.34
C GLU A 294 -6.83 -0.15 -5.38
N PHE A 295 -6.22 -0.92 -6.27
CA PHE A 295 -6.32 -2.39 -6.33
C PHE A 295 -4.95 -3.00 -6.06
N ASN A 296 -4.91 -4.07 -5.25
CA ASN A 296 -3.70 -4.85 -4.99
C ASN A 296 -3.92 -6.34 -5.25
N GLY A 297 -2.83 -7.11 -5.17
CA GLY A 297 -2.84 -8.55 -5.38
C GLY A 297 -3.61 -9.32 -4.31
N PHE A 298 -4.18 -10.46 -4.68
CA PHE A 298 -4.87 -11.33 -3.73
C PHE A 298 -3.94 -12.44 -3.22
N GLY A 299 -3.56 -12.37 -1.94
CA GLY A 299 -2.84 -13.43 -1.25
C GLY A 299 -1.50 -13.00 -0.66
N ALA A 300 -1.04 -13.73 0.35
CA ALA A 300 0.21 -13.44 1.08
C ALA A 300 1.47 -13.45 0.22
N HIS A 301 1.42 -14.09 -0.95
CA HIS A 301 2.52 -14.17 -1.89
C HIS A 301 2.63 -12.94 -2.80
N LEU A 302 1.62 -12.05 -2.84
CA LEU A 302 1.56 -10.84 -3.68
C LEU A 302 1.70 -9.54 -2.87
N ASN A 303 2.48 -9.57 -1.79
CA ASN A 303 2.91 -8.37 -1.04
C ASN A 303 1.76 -7.46 -0.56
N THR A 304 0.59 -8.06 -0.34
CA THR A 304 -0.60 -7.33 0.06
C THR A 304 -0.94 -7.68 1.50
N GLY A 305 -1.11 -6.65 2.32
CA GLY A 305 -1.55 -6.81 3.70
C GLY A 305 -2.96 -7.38 3.79
N SER A 306 -3.19 -8.22 4.79
CA SER A 306 -4.52 -8.77 5.07
C SER A 306 -5.27 -8.01 6.18
N ASP A 307 -4.66 -6.96 6.76
CA ASP A 307 -5.23 -6.14 7.84
C ASP A 307 -5.80 -7.00 8.97
N LEU A 308 -7.10 -6.90 9.27
CA LEU A 308 -7.74 -7.67 10.34
C LEU A 308 -8.00 -9.15 9.99
N PHE A 309 -7.57 -9.60 8.81
CA PHE A 309 -7.59 -11.00 8.40
C PHE A 309 -6.19 -11.61 8.41
N HIS A 310 -6.14 -12.94 8.35
CA HIS A 310 -4.93 -13.72 8.14
C HIS A 310 -5.09 -14.60 6.90
N TRP A 311 -4.21 -14.45 5.91
CA TRP A 311 -4.27 -15.14 4.62
C TRP A 311 -4.40 -16.66 4.73
N VAL A 312 -3.85 -17.25 5.79
CA VAL A 312 -3.89 -18.71 6.02
C VAL A 312 -5.08 -19.12 6.87
N SER A 313 -5.32 -18.40 7.97
CA SER A 313 -6.29 -18.83 9.00
C SER A 313 -7.71 -18.49 8.57
N ASP A 314 -7.87 -17.38 7.85
CA ASP A 314 -9.14 -16.92 7.30
C ASP A 314 -9.29 -17.28 5.82
N ASN A 315 -8.48 -18.21 5.28
CA ASN A 315 -8.51 -18.56 3.86
C ASN A 315 -9.91 -18.93 3.37
N ASP A 316 -10.69 -19.64 4.19
CA ASP A 316 -12.05 -20.04 3.85
C ASP A 316 -13.02 -18.86 3.79
N ILE A 317 -12.78 -17.80 4.59
CA ILE A 317 -13.51 -16.53 4.51
C ILE A 317 -13.07 -15.77 3.25
N LEU A 318 -11.76 -15.57 3.08
CA LEU A 318 -11.20 -14.75 2.01
C LEU A 318 -11.49 -15.33 0.62
N GLN A 319 -11.38 -16.65 0.43
CA GLN A 319 -11.76 -17.33 -0.81
C GLN A 319 -13.27 -17.59 -0.91
N GLY A 320 -14.03 -17.13 0.08
CA GLY A 320 -15.48 -17.21 0.14
C GLY A 320 -16.03 -18.63 0.06
N LYS A 321 -15.39 -19.57 0.76
CA LYS A 321 -15.98 -20.87 1.08
C LYS A 321 -17.06 -20.73 2.16
N SER A 322 -16.96 -19.69 2.98
CA SER A 322 -18.04 -19.21 3.85
C SER A 322 -19.12 -18.49 3.03
N LEU A 323 -20.38 -18.61 3.47
CA LEU A 323 -21.50 -17.86 2.88
C LEU A 323 -21.47 -16.40 3.37
N GLY A 324 -21.87 -15.48 2.48
CA GLY A 324 -22.00 -14.06 2.80
C GLY A 324 -20.69 -13.27 2.77
N VAL A 325 -20.68 -12.12 3.46
CA VAL A 325 -19.55 -11.22 3.61
C VAL A 325 -19.18 -11.09 5.09
N VAL A 326 -17.90 -11.29 5.42
CA VAL A 326 -17.38 -11.06 6.77
C VAL A 326 -16.77 -9.65 6.85
N VAL A 327 -17.17 -8.87 7.85
CA VAL A 327 -16.68 -7.51 8.09
C VAL A 327 -15.94 -7.49 9.42
N ARG A 328 -14.71 -6.99 9.45
CA ARG A 328 -13.91 -6.82 10.66
C ARG A 328 -13.60 -5.36 10.95
N PHE A 329 -13.76 -4.95 12.21
CA PHE A 329 -13.33 -3.66 12.73
C PHE A 329 -12.50 -3.82 13.99
N VAL A 330 -11.65 -2.85 14.30
CA VAL A 330 -10.97 -2.77 15.60
C VAL A 330 -11.91 -2.14 16.60
N ASP A 331 -12.06 -2.80 17.73
CA ASP A 331 -12.77 -2.24 18.86
C ASP A 331 -12.25 -2.80 20.19
N ASP A 332 -11.74 -1.90 21.01
CA ASP A 332 -11.37 -2.14 22.40
C ASP A 332 -12.58 -1.90 23.25
N TRP A 333 -13.45 -2.89 23.32
CA TRP A 333 -14.58 -2.79 24.21
C TRP A 333 -14.06 -2.82 25.65
N ASP A 334 -14.35 -1.76 26.39
CA ASP A 334 -13.98 -1.67 27.78
C ASP A 334 -14.86 -2.60 28.62
N ASP A 335 -14.22 -3.34 29.53
CA ASP A 335 -14.81 -3.84 30.77
C ASP A 335 -15.26 -2.66 31.70
N ASP A 336 -15.50 -1.45 31.18
CA ASP A 336 -15.76 -0.20 31.93
C ASP A 336 -17.18 -0.09 32.49
N ASP A 337 -18.04 -1.09 32.27
CA ASP A 337 -19.30 -1.20 33.01
C ASP A 337 -19.10 -1.60 34.50
N ALA A 338 -17.85 -1.83 34.95
CA ALA A 338 -17.60 -2.16 36.34
C ALA A 338 -17.11 -1.01 37.23
N THR A 339 -16.40 0.01 36.74
CA THR A 339 -15.93 1.07 37.66
C THR A 339 -15.50 2.38 36.98
N THR A 340 -16.07 3.47 37.51
CA THR A 340 -15.60 4.87 37.46
C THR A 340 -15.93 5.71 36.23
N ALA A 341 -17.12 6.31 36.28
CA ALA A 341 -17.38 7.61 35.66
C ALA A 341 -16.35 8.65 36.13
N VAL A 342 -15.36 8.96 35.30
CA VAL A 342 -14.50 10.13 35.45
C VAL A 342 -14.40 10.83 34.09
N GLY A 343 -15.17 11.90 33.95
CA GLY A 343 -14.85 13.11 33.19
C GLY A 343 -14.53 12.96 31.70
N ASP A 344 -15.52 13.32 30.87
CA ASP A 344 -15.33 13.68 29.47
C ASP A 344 -14.17 14.68 29.30
N SER A 345 -13.06 14.18 28.78
CA SER A 345 -11.95 14.95 28.24
C SER A 345 -11.82 14.56 26.78
N LEU A 346 -12.52 15.29 25.91
CA LEU A 346 -12.25 15.33 24.48
C LEU A 346 -10.75 15.55 24.27
N ALA A 347 -10.04 14.48 23.91
CA ALA A 347 -8.66 14.56 23.49
C ALA A 347 -8.62 15.33 22.17
N THR A 348 -8.45 16.65 22.26
CA THR A 348 -7.85 17.45 21.18
C THR A 348 -6.54 16.78 20.80
N THR A 349 -6.52 16.13 19.64
CA THR A 349 -5.28 15.82 18.93
C THR A 349 -4.52 17.13 18.79
N SER A 350 -3.45 17.27 19.56
CA SER A 350 -2.52 18.39 19.43
C SER A 350 -1.96 18.33 18.01
N GLU A 351 -2.37 19.26 17.15
CA GLU A 351 -1.60 19.62 15.97
C GLU A 351 -0.19 19.94 16.47
N SER A 352 0.77 19.08 16.14
CA SER A 352 2.16 19.32 16.46
C SER A 352 2.58 20.57 15.71
N THR A 353 2.67 21.70 16.41
CA THR A 353 3.41 22.86 15.94
C THR A 353 4.84 22.41 15.70
N LEU A 354 5.20 22.23 14.43
CA LEU A 354 6.56 21.97 13.97
C LEU A 354 7.49 23.00 14.61
N GLY A 355 8.34 22.55 15.54
CA GLY A 355 9.38 23.41 16.10
C GLY A 355 10.37 23.74 15.00
N ASP A 356 10.57 25.02 14.73
CA ASP A 356 11.63 25.53 13.84
C ASP A 356 13.00 25.13 14.42
N GLY A 357 13.51 23.95 14.06
CA GLY A 357 14.82 23.48 14.52
C GLY A 357 15.06 21.98 14.47
N GLU A 358 14.03 21.15 14.24
CA GLU A 358 14.25 19.70 14.04
C GLU A 358 14.76 19.41 12.64
N GLU A 359 15.83 18.60 12.57
CA GLU A 359 16.39 18.10 11.32
C GLU A 359 15.29 17.34 10.57
N PRO A 360 15.03 17.64 9.29
CA PRO A 360 13.88 17.08 8.59
C PRO A 360 14.02 15.56 8.44
N ASP A 361 12.93 14.82 8.65
CA ASP A 361 12.88 13.36 8.81
C ASP A 361 13.65 12.53 7.77
N TRP A 362 13.76 13.03 6.54
CA TRP A 362 14.55 12.34 5.52
C TRP A 362 16.02 12.27 5.84
N ALA A 363 16.61 13.29 6.46
CA ALA A 363 18.03 13.27 6.78
C ALA A 363 18.34 12.21 7.85
N VAL A 364 17.35 11.82 8.67
CA VAL A 364 17.44 10.67 9.59
C VAL A 364 17.37 9.36 8.81
N LEU A 365 16.33 9.13 8.01
CA LEU A 365 16.16 7.91 7.22
C LEU A 365 17.31 7.69 6.23
N GLU A 366 17.75 8.76 5.58
CA GLU A 366 18.92 8.76 4.70
C GLU A 366 20.17 8.28 5.43
N ARG A 367 20.44 8.77 6.65
CA ARG A 367 21.56 8.28 7.47
C ARG A 367 21.41 6.81 7.83
N GLU A 368 20.20 6.33 8.12
CA GLU A 368 19.94 4.91 8.40
C GLU A 368 20.18 4.03 7.17
N LEU A 369 19.67 4.43 6.01
CA LEU A 369 19.90 3.77 4.73
C LEU A 369 21.40 3.79 4.39
N GLN A 370 22.06 4.92 4.52
CA GLN A 370 23.52 5.04 4.33
C GLN A 370 24.27 4.11 5.29
N ALA A 371 23.98 4.11 6.59
CA ALA A 371 24.63 3.20 7.54
C ALA A 371 24.41 1.71 7.20
N LYS A 372 23.25 1.39 6.63
CA LYS A 372 22.90 0.03 6.20
C LYS A 372 23.62 -0.38 4.93
N TYR A 373 23.74 0.52 3.94
CA TYR A 373 24.14 0.20 2.57
C TYR A 373 25.52 0.73 2.13
N SER A 374 26.15 1.67 2.83
CA SER A 374 27.44 2.28 2.45
C SER A 374 28.69 1.45 2.79
N ASP A 375 28.54 0.33 3.51
CA ASP A 375 29.68 -0.50 3.91
C ASP A 375 30.13 -1.43 2.76
N LYS A 376 31.16 -1.00 2.02
CA LYS A 376 31.75 -1.78 0.92
C LYS A 376 32.26 -3.17 1.33
N ASN A 377 32.55 -3.41 2.62
CA ASN A 377 32.93 -4.75 3.11
C ASN A 377 31.70 -5.66 3.31
N LYS A 378 30.49 -5.08 3.44
CA LYS A 378 29.24 -5.84 3.41
C LYS A 378 28.92 -6.32 2.01
N ASP A 379 29.41 -5.71 0.93
CA ASP A 379 29.18 -6.20 -0.43
C ASP A 379 29.85 -7.55 -0.69
N GLU A 380 31.07 -7.80 -0.18
CA GLU A 380 31.68 -9.14 -0.26
C GLU A 380 30.93 -10.17 0.59
N LYS A 381 30.45 -9.77 1.77
CA LYS A 381 29.59 -10.63 2.63
C LYS A 381 28.22 -10.86 2.00
N ARG A 382 27.66 -9.87 1.32
CA ARG A 382 26.37 -9.89 0.63
C ARG A 382 26.46 -10.77 -0.61
N MET A 383 27.49 -10.63 -1.43
CA MET A 383 27.77 -11.56 -2.54
C MET A 383 27.99 -12.99 -2.02
N LYS A 384 28.66 -13.17 -0.88
CA LYS A 384 28.76 -14.49 -0.23
C LYS A 384 27.41 -15.01 0.26
N ILE A 385 26.56 -14.19 0.87
CA ILE A 385 25.20 -14.54 1.32
C ILE A 385 24.26 -14.85 0.14
N GLU A 386 24.37 -14.10 -0.95
CA GLU A 386 23.69 -14.33 -2.23
C GLU A 386 24.15 -15.66 -2.86
N GLN A 387 25.43 -16.06 -2.68
CA GLN A 387 25.93 -17.40 -3.03
C GLN A 387 25.43 -18.53 -2.09
N VAL A 388 24.96 -18.23 -0.86
CA VAL A 388 24.40 -19.23 0.08
C VAL A 388 22.88 -19.41 -0.05
N GLY A 389 22.24 -18.77 -1.04
CA GLY A 389 20.91 -19.17 -1.50
C GLY A 389 19.72 -18.90 -0.58
N LEU A 390 19.76 -17.91 0.32
CA LEU A 390 18.58 -17.38 1.04
C LEU A 390 18.83 -15.94 1.57
N PRO A 391 17.83 -15.03 1.58
CA PRO A 391 17.04 -14.58 0.45
C PRO A 391 17.05 -13.04 0.34
N LEU A 392 17.27 -12.50 -0.85
CA LEU A 392 16.71 -11.19 -1.24
C LEU A 392 15.17 -11.27 -1.40
N ASN A 393 14.60 -12.47 -1.28
CA ASN A 393 13.22 -12.93 -1.54
C ASN A 393 12.18 -12.46 -0.50
N GLY A 394 12.30 -11.23 0.01
CA GLY A 394 11.32 -10.65 0.93
C GLY A 394 11.51 -9.17 1.22
N ARG A 395 12.61 -8.56 0.77
CA ARG A 395 12.95 -7.16 1.06
C ARG A 395 12.31 -6.15 0.11
N TRP A 396 11.65 -6.62 -0.95
CA TRP A 396 11.05 -5.77 -1.98
C TRP A 396 9.59 -5.38 -1.70
N CYS A 397 9.03 -5.84 -0.57
CA CYS A 397 7.65 -6.31 -0.58
C CYS A 397 6.70 -5.65 0.41
N SER A 398 7.21 -4.90 1.36
CA SER A 398 6.42 -3.93 2.10
C SER A 398 7.47 -3.06 2.73
N ALA A 399 7.44 -1.77 2.44
CA ALA A 399 8.13 -0.90 3.37
C ALA A 399 7.44 -1.03 4.71
N TYR A 400 8.13 -1.78 5.56
CA TYR A 400 8.51 -1.44 6.91
C TYR A 400 9.86 -2.09 7.23
#